data_AF-A0A9X7SXT2-F1
#
_entry.id   AF-A0A9X7SXT2-F1
#
_cell.length_a   1.000
_cell.length_b   1.000
_cell.length_c   1.000
_cell.angle_alpha   90.00
_cell.angle_beta   90.00
_cell.angle_gamma   90.00
#
_symmetry.space_group_name_H-M   'P 1'
#
loop_
_entity.id
_entity.type
_entity.pdbx_description
1 polymer ?
#
loop_
_entity_poly.entity_id
_entity_poly.type
_entity_poly.pdbx_seq_one_letter_code
_entity_poly.pdbx_strand_id
1 'polypeptide(L)'
;MKQKPVKRYEADMYAPIRDYFVGQGYEVFGEVNHCDLTAIKEDELIIVEFKRNLSVELLIQAAKRQRFTDHVYVAIPKPKYKLFSKKWQDVVYLIRRLELGLILVSFPKKGAVMELSIAPAPFDRERSKQFNKRKRARIIQEMRGRYGDYNVGGSNQTKIMTAYKQGCIQIAALLQHYGPLAPKALKEKGATDKASSILSKNYYGWFTRIKRGVYALTPTGEKELAAYPELVDHYISMAEDTISPSDGEMGQSNPAAAQ
;
A
#
# COMPACT_ATOMS: atom_id res chain seq x y z
N MET A 1 -4.59 -20.63 -41.08
CA MET A 1 -4.79 -19.16 -41.09
C MET A 1 -5.08 -18.67 -39.67
N LYS A 2 -4.24 -17.80 -39.09
CA LYS A 2 -4.56 -17.15 -37.80
C LYS A 2 -5.72 -16.18 -38.04
N GLN A 3 -6.88 -16.44 -37.44
CA GLN A 3 -8.05 -15.57 -37.57
C GLN A 3 -7.70 -14.16 -37.09
N LYS A 4 -7.98 -13.14 -37.93
CA LYS A 4 -7.88 -11.74 -37.53
C LYS A 4 -8.79 -11.51 -36.31
N PRO A 5 -8.34 -10.80 -35.27
CA PRO A 5 -9.17 -10.53 -34.11
C PRO A 5 -10.41 -9.74 -34.54
N VAL A 6 -11.60 -10.26 -34.20
CA VAL A 6 -12.88 -9.58 -34.40
C VAL A 6 -12.80 -8.21 -33.72
N LYS A 7 -13.01 -7.15 -34.50
CA LYS A 7 -13.00 -5.77 -34.02
C LYS A 7 -14.25 -5.61 -33.13
N ARG A 8 -14.02 -5.39 -31.83
CA ARG A 8 -15.08 -5.23 -30.82
C ARG A 8 -15.54 -3.79 -30.83
N TYR A 9 -16.80 -3.54 -31.14
CA TYR A 9 -17.38 -2.21 -31.12
C TYR A 9 -18.15 -1.98 -29.83
N GLU A 10 -18.27 -0.71 -29.42
CA GLU A 10 -19.09 -0.33 -28.26
C GLU A 10 -20.57 -0.64 -28.52
N ALA A 11 -21.01 -0.49 -29.76
CA ALA A 11 -22.34 -0.91 -30.22
C ALA A 11 -22.66 -2.40 -29.94
N ASP A 12 -21.65 -3.28 -29.98
CA ASP A 12 -21.85 -4.72 -29.72
C ASP A 12 -22.18 -5.01 -28.25
N MET A 13 -21.92 -4.07 -27.33
CA MET A 13 -22.27 -4.20 -25.91
C MET A 13 -23.72 -3.78 -25.63
N TYR A 14 -24.31 -2.94 -26.47
CA TYR A 14 -25.64 -2.37 -26.23
C TYR A 14 -26.73 -3.46 -26.17
N ALA A 15 -26.82 -4.30 -27.19
CA ALA A 15 -27.87 -5.31 -27.32
C ALA A 15 -28.00 -6.25 -26.09
N PRO A 16 -26.94 -6.94 -25.62
CA PRO A 16 -27.08 -7.85 -24.49
C PRO A 16 -27.44 -7.13 -23.18
N ILE A 17 -27.02 -5.87 -23.01
CA ILE A 17 -27.35 -5.07 -21.81
C ILE A 17 -28.80 -4.61 -21.86
N ARG A 18 -29.24 -4.11 -23.02
CA ARG A 18 -30.65 -3.75 -23.26
C ARG A 18 -31.55 -4.95 -22.99
N ASP A 19 -31.26 -6.10 -23.59
CA ASP A 19 -32.10 -7.29 -23.50
C ASP A 19 -32.23 -7.79 -22.05
N TYR A 20 -31.15 -7.65 -21.26
CA TYR A 20 -31.19 -7.93 -19.83
C TYR A 20 -32.17 -7.02 -19.09
N PHE A 21 -32.06 -5.70 -19.23
CA PHE A 21 -32.95 -4.77 -18.52
C PHE A 21 -34.40 -4.83 -19.02
N VAL A 22 -34.62 -5.00 -20.33
CA VAL A 22 -35.96 -5.27 -20.88
C VAL A 22 -36.55 -6.54 -20.28
N GLY A 23 -35.76 -7.62 -20.15
CA GLY A 23 -36.20 -8.87 -19.51
C GLY A 23 -36.58 -8.70 -18.03
N GLN A 24 -36.08 -7.66 -17.36
CA GLN A 24 -36.43 -7.30 -15.97
C GLN A 24 -37.62 -6.33 -15.89
N GLY A 25 -38.22 -5.98 -17.04
CA GLY A 25 -39.37 -5.09 -17.15
C GLY A 25 -39.04 -3.60 -17.14
N TYR A 26 -37.81 -3.21 -17.50
CA TYR A 26 -37.47 -1.81 -17.72
C TYR A 26 -37.77 -1.40 -19.17
N GLU A 27 -38.19 -0.16 -19.34
CA GLU A 27 -38.14 0.53 -20.62
C GLU A 27 -36.72 1.04 -20.85
N VAL A 28 -36.11 0.67 -21.98
CA VAL A 28 -34.69 0.95 -22.24
C VAL A 28 -34.52 1.87 -23.45
N PHE A 29 -33.74 2.92 -23.28
CA PHE A 29 -33.42 3.91 -24.30
C PHE A 29 -31.89 4.07 -24.44
N GLY A 30 -31.41 4.18 -25.68
CA GLY A 30 -30.01 4.48 -25.99
C GLY A 30 -29.78 5.96 -26.26
N GLU A 31 -28.57 6.45 -25.99
CA GLU A 31 -28.09 7.80 -26.34
C GLU A 31 -28.92 8.98 -25.76
N VAL A 32 -29.64 8.78 -24.65
CA VAL A 32 -30.42 9.82 -23.98
C VAL A 32 -29.52 10.69 -23.11
N ASN A 33 -29.55 12.03 -23.27
CA ASN A 33 -28.73 12.98 -22.49
C ASN A 33 -27.23 12.60 -22.44
N HIS A 34 -26.72 12.09 -23.57
CA HIS A 34 -25.35 11.60 -23.74
C HIS A 34 -24.99 10.40 -22.85
N CYS A 35 -25.97 9.71 -22.26
CA CYS A 35 -25.79 8.40 -21.63
C CYS A 35 -25.83 7.33 -22.71
N ASP A 36 -24.93 6.36 -22.65
CA ASP A 36 -24.92 5.29 -23.66
C ASP A 36 -26.19 4.42 -23.59
N LEU A 37 -26.65 4.07 -22.37
CA LEU A 37 -27.92 3.39 -22.13
C LEU A 37 -28.57 3.90 -20.84
N THR A 38 -29.88 4.12 -20.91
CA THR A 38 -30.75 4.43 -19.77
C THR A 38 -31.88 3.43 -19.71
N ALA A 39 -32.25 2.98 -18.52
CA ALA A 39 -33.37 2.10 -18.30
C ALA A 39 -34.24 2.65 -17.16
N ILE A 40 -35.55 2.67 -17.35
CA ILE A 40 -36.50 3.19 -16.37
C ILE A 40 -37.60 2.18 -16.08
N LYS A 41 -37.97 2.07 -14.80
CA LYS A 41 -39.10 1.27 -14.33
C LYS A 41 -39.70 1.98 -13.14
N GLU A 42 -40.94 2.44 -13.27
CA GLU A 42 -41.56 3.32 -12.28
C GLU A 42 -40.65 4.55 -12.05
N ASP A 43 -40.21 4.78 -10.81
CA ASP A 43 -39.27 5.86 -10.46
C ASP A 43 -37.80 5.41 -10.41
N GLU A 44 -37.50 4.14 -10.70
CA GLU A 44 -36.13 3.63 -10.70
C GLU A 44 -35.42 3.93 -12.02
N LEU A 45 -34.44 4.83 -11.97
CA LEU A 45 -33.57 5.18 -13.09
C LEU A 45 -32.24 4.43 -13.02
N ILE A 46 -31.92 3.67 -14.07
CA ILE A 46 -30.63 3.02 -14.28
C ILE A 46 -29.88 3.72 -15.40
N ILE A 47 -28.59 3.97 -15.20
CA ILE A 47 -27.69 4.50 -16.22
C ILE A 47 -26.51 3.57 -16.41
N VAL A 48 -26.21 3.24 -17.67
CA VAL A 48 -25.05 2.42 -18.04
C VAL A 48 -24.16 3.20 -19.01
N GLU A 49 -22.91 3.38 -18.63
CA GLU A 49 -21.85 3.92 -19.48
C GLU A 49 -20.94 2.78 -19.92
N PHE A 50 -20.50 2.72 -21.17
CA PHE A 50 -19.69 1.61 -21.65
C PHE A 50 -18.53 2.00 -22.56
N LYS A 51 -17.38 1.34 -22.37
CA LYS A 51 -16.17 1.54 -23.18
C LYS A 51 -15.47 0.21 -23.44
N ARG A 52 -14.63 0.18 -24.48
CA ARG A 52 -13.81 -1.00 -24.84
C ARG A 52 -12.82 -1.45 -23.76
N ASN A 53 -12.51 -0.57 -22.81
CA ASN A 53 -11.67 -0.86 -21.66
C ASN A 53 -12.09 0.02 -20.49
N LEU A 54 -11.79 -0.44 -19.28
CA LEU A 54 -11.90 0.44 -18.12
C LEU A 54 -10.87 1.56 -18.26
N SER A 55 -11.34 2.80 -18.26
CA SER A 55 -10.53 4.02 -18.41
C SER A 55 -10.94 5.04 -17.35
N VAL A 56 -10.07 6.03 -17.11
CA VAL A 56 -10.39 7.15 -16.21
C VAL A 56 -11.58 7.95 -16.77
N GLU A 57 -11.67 8.10 -18.09
CA GLU A 57 -12.79 8.77 -18.77
C GLU A 57 -14.13 8.09 -18.46
N LEU A 58 -14.22 6.75 -18.60
CA LEU A 58 -15.43 5.98 -18.27
C LEU A 58 -15.83 6.17 -16.80
N LEU A 59 -14.85 6.14 -15.89
CA LEU A 59 -15.11 6.35 -14.47
C LEU A 59 -15.60 7.78 -14.17
N ILE A 60 -15.05 8.79 -14.86
CA ILE A 60 -15.51 10.18 -14.74
C ILE A 60 -16.95 10.33 -15.24
N GLN A 61 -17.28 9.73 -16.39
CA GLN A 61 -18.64 9.73 -16.93
C GLN A 61 -19.60 9.10 -15.92
N ALA A 62 -19.32 7.87 -15.46
CA ALA A 62 -20.15 7.17 -14.49
C ALA A 62 -20.31 7.95 -13.17
N ALA A 63 -19.22 8.51 -12.61
CA ALA A 63 -19.31 9.32 -11.40
C ALA A 63 -20.15 10.60 -11.59
N LYS A 64 -20.15 11.20 -12.77
CA LYS A 64 -21.07 12.32 -13.09
C LYS A 64 -22.52 11.86 -13.13
N ARG A 65 -22.80 10.65 -13.61
CA ARG A 65 -24.15 10.07 -13.67
C ARG A 65 -24.73 9.74 -12.29
N GLN A 66 -23.88 9.48 -11.30
CA GLN A 66 -24.31 9.28 -9.91
C GLN A 66 -25.00 10.51 -9.30
N ARG A 67 -24.90 11.68 -9.94
CA ARG A 67 -25.67 12.88 -9.55
C ARG A 67 -27.17 12.75 -9.85
N PHE A 68 -27.57 11.77 -10.64
CA PHE A 68 -28.95 11.57 -11.10
C PHE A 68 -29.60 10.30 -10.54
N THR A 69 -28.81 9.30 -10.14
CA THR A 69 -29.28 8.02 -9.60
C THR A 69 -28.14 7.28 -8.90
N ASP A 70 -28.45 6.44 -7.91
CA ASP A 70 -27.50 5.52 -7.29
C ASP A 70 -27.26 4.25 -8.14
N HIS A 71 -28.13 3.97 -9.10
CA HIS A 71 -28.07 2.77 -9.95
C HIS A 71 -27.26 3.00 -11.24
N VAL A 72 -25.98 3.33 -11.07
CA VAL A 72 -25.04 3.55 -12.18
C VAL A 72 -24.13 2.36 -12.40
N TYR A 73 -24.04 1.91 -13.65
CA TYR A 73 -23.17 0.81 -14.07
C TYR A 73 -22.15 1.29 -15.08
N VAL A 74 -20.96 0.69 -15.02
CA VAL A 74 -20.02 0.70 -16.14
C VAL A 74 -20.02 -0.66 -16.83
N ALA A 75 -20.03 -0.69 -18.16
CA ALA A 75 -19.87 -1.93 -18.92
C ALA A 75 -18.59 -1.94 -19.74
N ILE A 76 -17.88 -3.07 -19.68
CA ILE A 76 -16.63 -3.29 -20.43
C ILE A 76 -16.58 -4.71 -20.98
N PRO A 77 -15.79 -4.97 -22.04
CA PRO A 77 -15.47 -6.32 -22.45
C PRO A 77 -14.81 -7.13 -21.32
N LYS A 78 -15.21 -8.40 -21.18
CA LYS A 78 -14.61 -9.32 -20.20
C LYS A 78 -13.08 -9.35 -20.37
N PRO A 79 -12.30 -9.01 -19.32
CA PRO A 79 -10.86 -8.92 -19.45
C PRO A 79 -10.21 -10.26 -19.80
N LYS A 80 -9.06 -10.22 -20.49
CA LYS A 80 -8.29 -11.41 -20.85
C LYS A 80 -7.46 -11.98 -19.70
N TYR A 81 -7.22 -11.18 -18.65
CA TYR A 81 -6.46 -11.62 -17.48
C TYR A 81 -7.35 -12.39 -16.51
N LYS A 82 -6.73 -13.21 -15.64
CA LYS A 82 -7.47 -14.03 -14.66
C LYS A 82 -8.27 -13.14 -13.71
N LEU A 83 -9.56 -13.47 -13.52
CA LEU A 83 -10.49 -12.80 -12.59
C LEU A 83 -10.18 -13.06 -11.10
N PHE A 84 -9.03 -13.66 -10.79
CA PHE A 84 -8.51 -13.79 -9.42
C PHE A 84 -7.13 -13.12 -9.27
N SER A 85 -6.69 -12.40 -10.30
CA SER A 85 -5.41 -11.67 -10.24
C SER A 85 -5.51 -10.46 -9.32
N LYS A 86 -4.36 -10.03 -8.77
CA LYS A 86 -4.26 -8.79 -7.99
C LYS A 86 -4.81 -7.59 -8.75
N LYS A 87 -4.51 -7.49 -10.06
CA LYS A 87 -5.05 -6.45 -10.93
C LYS A 87 -6.58 -6.45 -10.96
N TRP A 88 -7.21 -7.62 -11.02
CA TRP A 88 -8.67 -7.71 -10.94
C TRP A 88 -9.20 -7.28 -9.58
N GLN A 89 -8.56 -7.69 -8.49
CA GLN A 89 -8.94 -7.27 -7.14
C GLN A 89 -8.84 -5.75 -6.98
N ASP A 90 -7.83 -5.11 -7.56
CA ASP A 90 -7.67 -3.65 -7.55
C ASP A 90 -8.80 -2.95 -8.34
N VAL A 91 -9.21 -3.51 -9.49
CA VAL A 91 -10.37 -3.03 -10.27
C VAL A 91 -11.67 -3.17 -9.49
N VAL A 92 -11.93 -4.35 -8.92
CA VAL A 92 -13.12 -4.63 -8.11
C VAL A 92 -13.17 -3.68 -6.91
N TYR A 93 -12.04 -3.45 -6.24
CA TYR A 93 -11.94 -2.48 -5.15
C TYR A 93 -12.31 -1.07 -5.63
N LEU A 94 -11.76 -0.61 -6.75
CA LEU A 94 -12.04 0.73 -7.28
C LEU A 94 -13.51 0.92 -7.63
N ILE A 95 -14.11 -0.03 -8.35
CA ILE A 95 -15.53 0.01 -8.72
C ILE A 95 -16.41 0.06 -7.48
N ARG A 96 -16.18 -0.84 -6.51
CA ARG A 96 -16.92 -0.84 -5.24
C ARG A 96 -16.70 0.44 -4.45
N ARG A 97 -15.48 0.99 -4.47
CA ARG A 97 -15.12 2.22 -3.73
C ARG A 97 -15.82 3.45 -4.29
N LEU A 98 -16.13 3.44 -5.58
CA LEU A 98 -16.93 4.43 -6.28
C LEU A 98 -18.43 4.12 -6.24
N GLU A 99 -18.83 3.01 -5.62
CA GLU A 99 -20.24 2.59 -5.51
C GLU A 99 -20.91 2.33 -6.87
N LEU A 100 -20.11 2.00 -7.88
CA LEU A 100 -20.57 1.69 -9.23
C LEU A 100 -20.88 0.21 -9.38
N GLY A 101 -21.82 -0.10 -10.27
CA GLY A 101 -21.98 -1.44 -10.83
C GLY A 101 -20.97 -1.73 -11.93
N LEU A 102 -20.68 -3.01 -12.17
CA LEU A 102 -19.82 -3.48 -13.26
C LEU A 102 -20.52 -4.59 -14.04
N ILE A 103 -20.71 -4.33 -15.33
CA ILE A 103 -21.18 -5.31 -16.31
C ILE A 103 -20.00 -5.74 -17.17
N LEU A 104 -19.84 -7.05 -17.34
CA LEU A 104 -18.83 -7.63 -18.21
C LEU A 104 -19.51 -8.23 -19.45
N VAL A 105 -19.03 -7.85 -20.63
CA VAL A 105 -19.54 -8.37 -21.90
C VAL A 105 -18.53 -9.30 -22.55
N SER A 106 -18.93 -10.56 -22.75
CA SER A 106 -18.17 -11.56 -23.49
C SER A 106 -18.65 -11.62 -24.95
N PHE A 107 -17.75 -11.90 -25.88
CA PHE A 107 -18.07 -11.98 -27.31
C PHE A 107 -17.72 -13.36 -27.89
N PRO A 108 -18.41 -14.45 -27.49
CA PRO A 108 -18.26 -15.75 -28.14
C PRO A 108 -18.84 -15.74 -29.56
N LYS A 109 -18.56 -16.80 -30.35
CA LYS A 109 -19.04 -16.92 -31.74
C LYS A 109 -20.57 -16.90 -31.89
N LYS A 110 -21.31 -17.25 -30.84
CA LYS A 110 -22.77 -17.34 -30.82
C LYS A 110 -23.48 -16.01 -30.50
N GLY A 111 -22.75 -14.92 -30.37
CA GLY A 111 -23.29 -13.60 -30.01
C GLY A 111 -22.71 -13.07 -28.71
N ALA A 112 -22.92 -11.78 -28.43
CA ALA A 112 -22.46 -11.15 -27.20
C ALA A 112 -23.28 -11.64 -25.99
N VAL A 113 -22.62 -11.82 -24.84
CA VAL A 113 -23.26 -12.27 -23.59
C VAL A 113 -22.80 -11.36 -22.47
N MET A 114 -23.74 -10.79 -21.72
CA MET A 114 -23.42 -9.99 -20.54
C MET A 114 -23.42 -10.81 -19.24
N GLU A 115 -22.63 -10.34 -18.28
CA GLU A 115 -22.53 -10.86 -16.92
C GLU A 115 -22.54 -9.66 -15.96
N LEU A 116 -23.48 -9.62 -15.03
CA LEU A 116 -23.48 -8.62 -13.97
C LEU A 116 -22.46 -9.02 -12.89
N SER A 117 -21.29 -8.39 -12.91
CA SER A 117 -20.17 -8.76 -12.04
C SER A 117 -20.24 -8.08 -10.66
N ILE A 118 -20.68 -6.82 -10.62
CA ILE A 118 -20.84 -6.04 -9.40
C ILE A 118 -22.14 -5.24 -9.52
N ALA A 119 -22.99 -5.32 -8.50
CA ALA A 119 -24.12 -4.41 -8.36
C ALA A 119 -23.67 -3.12 -7.64
N PRO A 120 -24.20 -1.93 -8.03
CA PRO A 120 -23.97 -0.70 -7.29
C PRO A 120 -24.51 -0.86 -5.87
N ALA A 121 -23.70 -0.45 -4.89
CA ALA A 121 -24.05 -0.54 -3.48
C ALA A 121 -23.16 0.41 -2.67
N PRO A 122 -23.66 0.93 -1.53
CA PRO A 122 -22.88 1.77 -0.63
C PRO A 122 -21.58 1.09 -0.16
N PHE A 123 -20.50 1.87 -0.06
CA PHE A 123 -19.19 1.38 0.35
C PHE A 123 -18.84 1.80 1.78
N ASP A 124 -18.73 0.82 2.67
CA ASP A 124 -18.29 1.04 4.05
C ASP A 124 -16.79 1.33 4.14
N ARG A 125 -16.45 2.61 4.13
CA ARG A 125 -15.07 3.12 4.24
C ARG A 125 -14.44 2.78 5.58
N GLU A 126 -15.21 2.79 6.67
CA GLU A 126 -14.68 2.57 8.02
C GLU A 126 -14.32 1.10 8.21
N ARG A 127 -15.20 0.19 7.81
CA ARG A 127 -14.90 -1.24 7.81
C ARG A 127 -13.68 -1.57 6.94
N SER A 128 -13.54 -0.92 5.78
CA SER A 128 -12.35 -1.07 4.92
C SER A 128 -11.05 -0.66 5.63
N LYS A 129 -11.05 0.47 6.35
CA LYS A 129 -9.91 0.92 7.17
C LYS A 129 -9.63 -0.05 8.32
N GLN A 130 -10.66 -0.54 9.00
CA GLN A 130 -10.55 -1.48 10.12
C GLN A 130 -9.86 -2.78 9.70
N PHE A 131 -10.25 -3.38 8.56
CA PHE A 131 -9.57 -4.55 8.01
C PHE A 131 -8.09 -4.32 7.74
N ASN A 132 -7.69 -3.08 7.45
CA ASN A 132 -6.31 -2.70 7.15
C ASN A 132 -5.53 -2.15 8.37
N LYS A 133 -6.10 -2.19 9.58
CA LYS A 133 -5.48 -1.63 10.80
C LYS A 133 -4.08 -2.19 11.07
N ARG A 134 -3.87 -3.50 10.87
CA ARG A 134 -2.55 -4.16 11.03
C ARG A 134 -1.52 -3.65 10.02
N LYS A 135 -1.93 -3.49 8.76
CA LYS A 135 -1.07 -2.95 7.70
C LYS A 135 -0.70 -1.50 8.00
N ARG A 136 -1.67 -0.69 8.44
CA ARG A 136 -1.44 0.68 8.91
C ARG A 136 -0.44 0.73 10.07
N ALA A 137 -0.60 -0.12 11.08
CA ALA A 137 0.32 -0.17 12.22
C ALA A 137 1.75 -0.52 11.78
N ARG A 138 1.91 -1.44 10.82
CA ARG A 138 3.22 -1.77 10.25
C ARG A 138 3.87 -0.59 9.53
N ILE A 139 3.10 0.16 8.73
CA ILE A 139 3.60 1.37 8.05
C ILE A 139 4.06 2.41 9.08
N ILE A 140 3.26 2.66 10.13
CA ILE A 140 3.64 3.59 11.20
C ILE A 140 4.90 3.13 11.92
N GLN A 141 4.99 1.84 12.26
CA GLN A 141 6.17 1.28 12.91
C GLN A 141 7.41 1.41 12.03
N GLU A 142 7.26 1.21 10.72
CA GLU A 142 8.34 1.40 9.77
C GLU A 142 8.78 2.86 9.71
N MET A 143 7.86 3.83 9.66
CA MET A 143 8.20 5.25 9.68
C MET A 143 8.89 5.67 10.98
N ARG A 144 8.39 5.24 12.14
CA ARG A 144 8.99 5.56 13.45
C ARG A 144 10.37 4.93 13.65
N GLY A 145 10.61 3.80 13.01
CA GLY A 145 11.92 3.15 13.03
C GLY A 145 12.92 3.73 12.04
N ARG A 146 12.58 4.81 11.32
CA ARG A 146 13.49 5.48 10.40
C ARG A 146 14.09 6.73 11.02
N TYR A 147 15.42 6.82 11.02
CA TYR A 147 16.12 8.09 11.19
C TYR A 147 16.37 8.72 9.81
N GLY A 148 15.96 9.97 9.62
CA GLY A 148 16.13 10.75 8.38
C GLY A 148 15.31 10.27 7.16
N ASP A 149 15.13 11.17 6.19
CA ASP A 149 14.51 10.85 4.89
C ASP A 149 15.57 10.48 3.84
N TYR A 150 16.16 9.30 3.99
CA TYR A 150 17.20 8.80 3.08
C TYR A 150 16.63 8.16 1.80
N ASN A 151 15.31 8.16 1.62
CA ASN A 151 14.66 7.61 0.43
C ASN A 151 13.91 8.74 -0.30
N VAL A 152 14.54 9.31 -1.33
CA VAL A 152 13.83 10.17 -2.27
C VAL A 152 12.73 9.35 -2.97
N GLY A 153 11.47 9.77 -2.81
CA GLY A 153 10.34 9.10 -3.45
C GLY A 153 10.50 9.08 -4.97
N GLY A 154 10.30 7.90 -5.60
CA GLY A 154 10.31 7.75 -7.06
C GLY A 154 11.63 7.30 -7.69
N SER A 155 12.70 7.06 -6.93
CA SER A 155 13.95 6.53 -7.48
C SER A 155 13.91 4.99 -7.63
N ASN A 156 13.91 4.50 -8.86
CA ASN A 156 13.95 3.06 -9.16
C ASN A 156 15.34 2.41 -8.99
N GLN A 157 16.34 3.13 -8.44
CA GLN A 157 17.75 2.69 -8.47
C GLN A 157 18.56 2.91 -7.18
N THR A 158 18.01 3.51 -6.13
CA THR A 158 18.68 3.58 -4.83
C THR A 158 18.26 2.41 -3.95
N LYS A 159 19.21 1.70 -3.32
CA LYS A 159 18.93 0.62 -2.37
C LYS A 159 18.05 1.18 -1.25
N ILE A 160 16.78 0.77 -1.19
CA ILE A 160 15.80 1.29 -0.23
C ILE A 160 16.33 1.13 1.19
N MET A 161 16.49 2.24 1.90
CA MET A 161 16.85 2.22 3.31
C MET A 161 15.64 1.75 4.12
N THR A 162 15.73 0.56 4.71
CA THR A 162 14.68 -0.04 5.55
C THR A 162 15.04 0.10 7.02
N ALA A 163 14.04 0.08 7.92
CA ALA A 163 14.28 0.07 9.37
C ALA A 163 15.16 -1.11 9.83
N TYR A 164 15.12 -2.25 9.11
CA TYR A 164 16.02 -3.37 9.37
C TYR A 164 17.47 -3.02 9.00
N LYS A 165 17.71 -2.42 7.83
CA LYS A 165 19.06 -2.01 7.41
C LYS A 165 19.63 -0.92 8.33
N GLN A 166 18.82 0.06 8.72
CA GLN A 166 19.23 1.06 9.71
C GLN A 166 19.56 0.43 11.07
N GLY A 167 18.75 -0.54 11.53
CA GLY A 167 19.09 -1.32 12.72
C GLY A 167 20.40 -2.10 12.59
N CYS A 168 20.70 -2.65 11.40
CA CYS A 168 22.02 -3.26 11.14
C CYS A 168 23.15 -2.23 11.18
N ILE A 169 22.97 -1.05 10.58
CA ILE A 169 23.96 0.04 10.57
C ILE A 169 24.22 0.54 11.99
N GLN A 170 23.16 0.77 12.78
CA GLN A 170 23.27 1.19 14.17
C GLN A 170 24.07 0.19 15.01
N ILE A 171 23.73 -1.10 14.93
CA ILE A 171 24.46 -2.15 15.67
C ILE A 171 25.91 -2.24 15.19
N ALA A 172 26.13 -2.13 13.88
CA ALA A 172 27.47 -2.18 13.30
C ALA A 172 28.34 -0.99 13.74
N ALA A 173 27.78 0.22 13.78
CA ALA A 173 28.45 1.42 14.28
C ALA A 173 28.85 1.27 15.75
N LEU A 174 27.94 0.77 16.59
CA LEU A 174 28.24 0.54 18.02
C LEU A 174 29.31 -0.53 18.23
N LEU A 175 29.30 -1.61 17.44
CA LEU A 175 30.33 -2.66 17.50
C LEU A 175 31.67 -2.17 16.97
N GLN A 176 31.69 -1.29 15.97
CA GLN A 176 32.91 -0.66 15.46
C GLN A 176 33.50 0.28 16.50
N HIS A 177 32.67 1.08 17.18
CA HIS A 177 33.10 2.08 18.14
C HIS A 177 33.48 1.50 19.51
N TYR A 178 32.64 0.63 20.10
CA TYR A 178 32.88 0.07 21.44
C TYR A 178 33.51 -1.33 21.43
N GLY A 179 33.74 -1.91 20.25
CA GLY A 179 34.23 -3.28 20.11
C GLY A 179 33.14 -4.35 20.35
N PRO A 180 33.54 -5.62 20.55
CA PRO A 180 32.58 -6.72 20.67
C PRO A 180 31.68 -6.61 21.90
N LEU A 181 30.36 -6.63 21.67
CA LEU A 181 29.36 -6.44 22.72
C LEU A 181 28.28 -7.52 22.73
N ALA A 182 27.64 -7.67 23.89
CA ALA A 182 26.44 -8.47 24.03
C ALA A 182 25.19 -7.67 23.58
N PRO A 183 24.11 -8.34 23.10
CA PRO A 183 22.88 -7.66 22.71
C PRO A 183 22.27 -6.77 23.81
N LYS A 184 22.45 -7.13 25.08
CA LYS A 184 22.00 -6.32 26.22
C LYS A 184 22.78 -4.99 26.30
N ALA A 185 24.11 -5.07 26.26
CA ALA A 185 24.98 -3.89 26.28
C ALA A 185 24.78 -3.00 25.05
N LEU A 186 24.49 -3.58 23.88
CA LEU A 186 24.13 -2.82 22.68
C LEU A 186 22.85 -2.00 22.89
N LYS A 187 21.81 -2.58 23.51
CA LYS A 187 20.56 -1.86 23.82
C LYS A 187 20.78 -0.75 24.85
N GLU A 188 21.58 -1.02 25.89
CA GLU A 188 21.96 -0.01 26.89
C GLU A 188 22.69 1.19 26.25
N LYS A 189 23.39 0.96 25.14
CA LYS A 189 24.06 1.98 24.32
C LYS A 189 23.20 2.54 23.19
N GLY A 190 21.87 2.37 23.26
CA GLY A 190 20.92 2.97 22.33
C GLY A 190 20.59 2.14 21.09
N ALA A 191 21.10 0.91 20.95
CA ALA A 191 20.71 0.05 19.82
C ALA A 191 19.21 -0.32 19.87
N THR A 192 18.62 -0.55 18.70
CA THR A 192 17.23 -1.00 18.56
C THR A 192 16.86 -2.19 19.46
N ASP A 193 15.64 -2.21 19.98
CA ASP A 193 15.07 -3.34 20.75
C ASP A 193 15.17 -4.69 20.05
N LYS A 194 15.27 -4.67 18.71
CA LYS A 194 15.39 -5.86 17.87
C LYS A 194 16.83 -6.35 17.72
N ALA A 195 17.81 -5.76 18.42
CA ALA A 195 19.24 -6.08 18.26
C ALA A 195 19.54 -7.57 18.33
N SER A 196 18.98 -8.28 19.32
CA SER A 196 19.17 -9.73 19.45
C SER A 196 18.66 -10.51 18.22
N SER A 197 17.53 -10.11 17.63
CA SER A 197 17.00 -10.76 16.43
C SER A 197 17.77 -10.39 15.17
N ILE A 198 18.32 -9.18 15.09
CA ILE A 198 19.14 -8.74 13.95
C ILE A 198 20.45 -9.51 13.93
N LEU A 199 21.13 -9.58 15.08
CA LEU A 199 22.39 -10.31 15.26
C LEU A 199 22.25 -11.82 15.00
N SER A 200 21.12 -12.43 15.39
CA SER A 200 20.90 -13.87 15.19
C SER A 200 20.55 -14.22 13.74
N LYS A 201 19.70 -13.41 13.08
CA LYS A 201 19.30 -13.66 11.68
C LYS A 201 20.40 -13.30 10.69
N ASN A 202 21.15 -12.24 10.97
CA ASN A 202 22.34 -11.81 10.25
C ASN A 202 22.23 -11.88 8.71
N TYR A 203 21.12 -11.40 8.14
CA TYR A 203 20.85 -11.56 6.70
C TYR A 203 21.91 -10.95 5.78
N TYR A 204 22.66 -9.95 6.26
CA TYR A 204 23.75 -9.31 5.52
C TYR A 204 25.14 -9.90 5.82
N GLY A 205 25.26 -10.83 6.76
CA GLY A 205 26.57 -11.39 7.14
C GLY A 205 27.51 -10.40 7.83
N TRP A 206 26.99 -9.31 8.38
CA TRP A 206 27.78 -8.24 9.01
C TRP A 206 28.30 -8.62 10.40
N PHE A 207 27.69 -9.59 11.06
CA PHE A 207 28.00 -9.91 12.45
C PHE A 207 28.55 -11.33 12.58
N THR A 208 29.45 -11.53 13.54
CA THR A 208 29.93 -12.85 13.93
C THR A 208 29.87 -13.02 15.44
N ARG A 209 29.58 -14.24 15.91
CA ARG A 209 29.50 -14.55 17.33
C ARG A 209 30.86 -15.09 17.78
N ILE A 210 31.60 -14.28 18.55
CA ILE A 210 32.95 -14.64 18.99
C ILE A 210 32.96 -15.41 20.32
N LYS A 211 31.95 -15.21 21.17
CA LYS A 211 31.74 -15.92 22.44
C LYS A 211 30.25 -16.10 22.70
N ARG A 212 29.87 -16.86 23.72
CA ARG A 212 28.46 -17.05 24.08
C ARG A 212 27.80 -15.70 24.38
N GLY A 213 27.01 -15.20 23.42
CA GLY A 213 26.22 -13.99 23.57
C GLY A 213 26.99 -12.70 23.26
N VAL A 214 28.23 -12.77 22.75
CA VAL A 214 29.04 -11.61 22.37
C VAL A 214 29.30 -11.64 20.87
N TYR A 215 29.04 -10.52 20.22
CA TYR A 215 29.12 -10.36 18.77
C TYR A 215 30.18 -9.33 18.41
N ALA A 216 30.82 -9.52 17.27
CA ALA A 216 31.74 -8.60 16.64
C ALA A 216 31.31 -8.32 15.20
N LEU A 217 31.85 -7.26 14.62
CA LEU A 217 31.67 -6.94 13.20
C LEU A 217 32.55 -7.86 12.35
N THR A 218 32.07 -8.26 11.18
CA THR A 218 32.86 -9.00 10.18
C THR A 218 33.59 -8.02 9.25
N PRO A 219 34.66 -8.44 8.55
CA PRO A 219 35.30 -7.60 7.54
C PRO A 219 34.32 -7.12 6.45
N THR A 220 33.35 -7.95 6.07
CA THR A 220 32.27 -7.57 5.15
C THR A 220 31.39 -6.46 5.76
N GLY A 221 31.04 -6.59 7.04
CA GLY A 221 30.29 -5.57 7.77
C GLY A 221 31.02 -4.23 7.82
N GLU A 222 32.32 -4.23 8.15
CA GLU A 222 33.16 -3.03 8.15
C GLU A 222 33.20 -2.33 6.79
N LYS A 223 33.45 -3.10 5.72
CA LYS A 223 33.52 -2.57 4.35
C LYS A 223 32.20 -1.95 3.91
N GLU A 224 31.07 -2.61 4.18
CA GLU A 224 29.77 -2.11 3.76
C GLU A 224 29.26 -0.97 4.65
N LEU A 225 29.67 -0.92 5.92
CA LEU A 225 29.32 0.16 6.85
C LEU A 225 29.94 1.49 6.40
N ALA A 226 31.13 1.46 5.80
CA ALA A 226 31.82 2.64 5.27
C ALA A 226 31.02 3.40 4.18
N ALA A 227 29.99 2.78 3.59
CA ALA A 227 29.09 3.45 2.66
C ALA A 227 28.05 4.38 3.35
N TYR A 228 28.03 4.44 4.69
CA TYR A 228 27.02 5.19 5.46
C TYR A 228 27.63 6.06 6.58
N PRO A 229 28.60 6.93 6.29
CA PRO A 229 29.32 7.71 7.32
C PRO A 229 28.38 8.59 8.15
N GLU A 230 27.44 9.31 7.53
CA GLU A 230 26.49 10.18 8.25
C GLU A 230 25.62 9.43 9.27
N LEU A 231 25.20 8.20 8.93
CA LEU A 231 24.41 7.38 9.86
C LEU A 231 25.26 6.83 10.99
N VAL A 232 26.53 6.49 10.72
CA VAL A 232 27.48 6.03 11.74
C VAL A 232 27.72 7.15 12.76
N ASP A 233 28.05 8.35 12.29
CA ASP A 233 28.31 9.51 13.15
C ASP A 233 27.09 9.84 14.02
N HIS A 234 25.90 9.84 13.41
CA HIS A 234 24.66 10.07 14.13
C HIS A 234 24.42 9.06 15.26
N TYR A 235 24.56 7.75 14.98
CA TYR A 235 24.30 6.72 15.99
C TYR A 235 25.36 6.68 17.09
N ILE A 236 26.61 7.06 16.78
CA ILE A 236 27.66 7.21 17.79
C ILE A 236 27.33 8.40 18.70
N SER A 237 27.02 9.58 18.14
CA SER A 237 26.62 10.77 18.92
C SER A 237 25.43 10.47 19.84
N MET A 238 24.39 9.80 19.36
CA MET A 238 23.27 9.38 20.21
C MET A 238 23.69 8.46 21.37
N ALA A 239 24.64 7.56 21.13
CA ALA A 239 25.09 6.60 22.12
C ALA A 239 25.94 7.27 23.21
N GLU A 240 26.74 8.26 22.83
CA GLU A 240 27.54 9.08 23.75
C GLU A 240 26.64 9.99 24.61
N ASP A 241 25.60 10.60 24.01
CA ASP A 241 24.61 11.40 24.73
C ASP A 241 23.83 10.57 25.77
N THR A 242 23.59 9.28 25.48
CA THR A 242 22.89 8.36 26.40
C THR A 242 23.73 8.03 27.65
N ILE A 243 25.07 8.21 27.58
CA ILE A 243 25.98 7.96 28.70
C ILE A 243 26.10 9.18 29.63
N SER A 244 25.61 10.36 29.22
CA SER A 244 25.71 11.60 30.00
C SER A 244 24.37 12.07 30.58
N PRO A 245 23.92 11.52 31.74
CA PRO A 245 23.07 12.28 32.65
C PRO A 245 23.70 12.46 34.05
N SER A 246 23.65 13.71 34.53
CA SER A 246 23.97 14.24 35.88
C SER A 246 25.43 14.48 36.25
N ASP A 247 25.92 15.68 35.94
CA ASP A 247 26.78 16.45 36.86
C ASP A 247 26.35 17.91 36.75
N GLY A 248 25.51 18.35 37.68
CA GLY A 248 25.09 19.75 37.76
C GLY A 248 23.77 19.96 38.45
N GLU A 249 23.76 19.83 39.79
CA GLU A 249 23.07 20.73 40.74
C GLU A 249 22.97 20.05 42.11
N MET A 250 23.74 20.54 43.08
CA MET A 250 23.22 21.07 44.37
C MET A 250 24.37 21.31 45.34
N GLY A 251 24.60 22.58 45.64
CA GLY A 251 25.57 23.03 46.63
C GLY A 251 25.34 24.48 47.03
N GLN A 252 24.09 24.89 47.26
CA GLN A 252 23.79 26.08 48.05
C GLN A 252 22.83 25.71 49.17
N SER A 253 23.41 25.58 50.35
CA SER A 253 22.72 25.53 51.63
C SER A 253 22.10 26.90 51.92
N ASN A 254 20.79 26.93 52.17
CA ASN A 254 20.13 28.07 52.81
C ASN A 254 19.59 27.61 54.18
N PRO A 255 19.97 28.24 55.30
CA PRO A 255 19.44 27.91 56.61
C PRO A 255 18.24 28.81 56.94
N ALA A 256 17.05 28.25 57.11
CA ALA A 256 15.95 28.91 57.83
C ALA A 256 14.80 27.94 58.08
N ALA A 257 14.62 27.56 59.35
CA ALA A 257 13.32 27.52 60.06
C ALA A 257 13.46 26.64 61.31
N ALA A 258 13.84 27.25 62.43
CA ALA A 258 13.51 26.76 63.75
C ALA A 258 12.85 27.92 64.50
N GLN A 259 11.59 27.66 64.88
CA GLN A 259 10.72 28.39 65.83
C GLN A 259 10.03 29.66 65.31
#